data_AF-A0A7C4IP52-F1
#
_entry.id   AF-A0A7C4IP52-F1
#
_cell.length_a   1.000
_cell.length_b   1.000
_cell.length_c   1.000
_cell.angle_alpha   90.00
_cell.angle_beta   90.00
_cell.angle_gamma   90.00
#
_symmetry.space_group_name_H-M   'P 1'
#
loop_
_entity.id
_entity.type
_entity.pdbx_description
1 polymer ?
#
loop_
_entity_poly.entity_id
_entity_poly.type
_entity_poly.pdbx_seq_one_letter_code
_entity_poly.pdbx_strand_id
1 'polypeptide(L)'
;GGRSLGSIFENLHLNSFVMGSVCFLDRFLKMPCVVGKSMLMKKADLEAIGGLKAFKDVLAEDYMIGKKMKALKKRVVLSKYLIRNINEYWGFRRFLNRHTRWGKLRWKIGGVSYVSELIGNPVFISFLPLLGWEPSRITISFAVLVSSLKILGDMWIGRMIAREGKRSSSGESEPMNAPFPPMNPFWYLMAPVKDLIVGCMWFVPLFSNTVVWRGNRYMIGKDSLLSPCPDSGFWALKYRLADVIKARFA
;
A
#
# COMPACT_ATOMS: atom_id res chain seq x y z
N GLY A 1 3.25 11.60 15.39
CA GLY A 1 3.88 10.63 14.46
C GLY A 1 4.42 9.47 15.28
N GLY A 2 4.05 8.22 14.95
CA GLY A 2 4.41 7.05 15.75
C GLY A 2 5.91 6.72 15.70
N ARG A 3 6.50 6.36 16.84
CA ARG A 3 7.94 6.04 17.01
C ARG A 3 8.31 4.57 16.78
N SER A 4 7.33 3.70 16.61
CA SER A 4 7.56 2.28 16.33
C SER A 4 8.10 2.03 14.93
N LEU A 5 8.94 1.01 14.73
CA LEU A 5 9.47 0.66 13.40
C LEU A 5 8.37 0.50 12.34
N GLY A 6 7.24 -0.12 12.71
CA GLY A 6 6.10 -0.29 11.81
C GLY A 6 5.45 1.03 11.39
N SER A 7 5.37 2.03 12.27
CA SER A 7 4.86 3.36 11.90
C SER A 7 5.85 4.11 11.01
N ILE A 8 7.16 3.97 11.23
CA ILE A 8 8.19 4.55 10.35
C ILE A 8 7.98 4.01 8.92
N PHE A 9 7.94 2.69 8.78
CA PHE A 9 7.82 2.02 7.49
C PHE A 9 6.49 2.33 6.81
N GLU A 10 5.38 2.35 7.54
CA GLU A 10 4.08 2.71 7.00
C GLU A 10 4.07 4.15 6.46
N ASN A 11 4.58 5.11 7.23
CA ASN A 11 4.59 6.51 6.82
C ASN A 11 5.50 6.75 5.61
N LEU A 12 6.69 6.14 5.59
CA LEU A 12 7.57 6.17 4.43
C LEU A 12 6.88 5.56 3.20
N HIS A 13 6.26 4.38 3.34
CA HIS A 13 5.62 3.71 2.21
C HIS A 13 4.42 4.49 1.66
N LEU A 14 3.58 5.04 2.54
CA LEU A 14 2.40 5.81 2.14
C LEU A 14 2.77 7.13 1.47
N ASN A 15 3.72 7.87 2.04
CA ASN A 15 4.03 9.23 1.61
C ASN A 15 4.95 9.29 0.38
N SER A 16 5.73 8.24 0.09
CA SER A 16 6.55 8.18 -1.12
C SER A 16 5.97 7.23 -2.15
N PHE A 17 6.05 5.92 -1.92
CA PHE A 17 5.69 4.91 -2.92
C PHE A 17 4.21 4.96 -3.29
N VAL A 18 3.28 4.92 -2.33
CA VAL A 18 1.84 4.86 -2.61
C VAL A 18 1.36 6.17 -3.22
N MET A 19 1.69 7.31 -2.60
CA MET A 19 1.30 8.62 -3.13
C MET A 19 1.89 8.86 -4.52
N GLY A 20 3.19 8.61 -4.70
CA GLY A 20 3.86 8.75 -6.00
C GLY A 20 3.25 7.87 -7.08
N SER A 21 2.97 6.60 -6.78
CA SER A 21 2.36 5.66 -7.72
C SER A 21 0.95 6.08 -8.11
N VAL A 22 0.11 6.49 -7.15
CA VAL A 22 -1.26 6.96 -7.42
C VAL A 22 -1.24 8.21 -8.31
N CYS A 23 -0.36 9.18 -8.01
CA CYS A 23 -0.20 10.38 -8.82
C CYS A 23 0.35 10.07 -10.22
N PHE A 24 1.30 9.16 -10.34
CA PHE A 24 1.89 8.74 -11.62
C PHE A 24 0.84 8.10 -12.53
N LEU A 25 0.08 7.13 -12.01
CA LEU A 25 -0.97 6.43 -12.75
C LEU A 25 -2.07 7.40 -13.23
N ASP A 26 -2.48 8.35 -12.39
CA ASP A 26 -3.48 9.36 -12.76
C ASP A 26 -2.94 10.32 -13.83
N ARG A 27 -1.73 10.88 -13.62
CA ARG A 27 -1.18 11.92 -14.48
C ARG A 27 -0.79 11.39 -15.87
N PHE A 28 -0.06 10.28 -15.91
CA PHE A 28 0.58 9.76 -17.12
C PHE A 28 -0.22 8.66 -17.80
N LEU A 29 -0.86 7.77 -17.03
CA LEU A 29 -1.64 6.66 -17.62
C LEU A 29 -3.14 6.94 -17.69
N LYS A 30 -3.62 8.08 -17.17
CA LYS A 30 -5.06 8.41 -17.05
C LYS A 30 -5.86 7.30 -16.35
N MET A 31 -5.20 6.64 -15.41
CA MET A 31 -5.75 5.56 -14.60
C MET A 31 -5.88 6.04 -13.16
N PRO A 32 -6.94 6.80 -12.80
CA PRO A 32 -7.18 7.17 -11.40
C PRO A 32 -7.30 5.90 -10.56
N CYS A 33 -6.32 5.73 -9.68
CA CYS A 33 -6.29 4.67 -8.68
C CYS A 33 -7.08 5.16 -7.47
N VAL A 34 -8.31 4.67 -7.32
CA VAL A 34 -9.19 5.09 -6.24
C VAL A 34 -8.69 4.52 -4.92
N VAL A 35 -8.61 5.39 -3.90
CA VAL A 35 -8.14 5.05 -2.56
C VAL A 35 -9.23 5.36 -1.54
N GLY A 36 -9.75 4.35 -0.87
CA GLY A 36 -10.90 4.39 0.05
C GLY A 36 -10.68 5.15 1.36
N LYS A 37 -9.61 5.93 1.48
CA LYS A 37 -9.39 6.80 2.66
C LYS A 37 -10.36 7.97 2.70
N SER A 38 -10.75 8.48 1.52
CA SER A 38 -11.82 9.46 1.37
C SER A 38 -12.30 9.42 -0.07
N MET A 39 -13.61 9.27 -0.24
CA MET A 39 -14.27 9.21 -1.54
C MET A 39 -15.55 10.04 -1.49
N LEU A 40 -15.77 10.83 -2.54
CA LEU A 40 -17.02 11.56 -2.73
C LEU A 40 -17.61 11.15 -4.07
N MET A 41 -18.89 10.79 -4.06
CA MET A 41 -19.63 10.39 -5.26
C MET A 41 -21.10 10.75 -5.12
N LYS A 42 -21.81 10.88 -6.24
CA LYS A 42 -23.26 11.09 -6.21
C LYS A 42 -23.95 9.80 -5.76
N LYS A 43 -24.94 9.93 -4.88
CA LYS A 43 -25.76 8.79 -4.43
C LYS A 43 -26.38 8.05 -5.61
N ALA A 44 -26.98 8.76 -6.57
CA ALA A 44 -27.61 8.16 -7.74
C ALA A 44 -26.65 7.29 -8.57
N ASP A 45 -25.39 7.72 -8.73
CA ASP A 45 -24.38 6.95 -9.48
C ASP A 45 -23.95 5.68 -8.69
N LEU A 46 -23.91 5.76 -7.36
CA LEU A 46 -23.62 4.60 -6.50
C LEU A 46 -24.76 3.57 -6.54
N GLU A 47 -26.01 4.02 -6.49
CA GLU A 47 -27.18 3.12 -6.62
C GLU A 47 -27.19 2.45 -8.00
N ALA A 48 -26.85 3.18 -9.07
CA ALA A 48 -26.78 2.64 -10.43
C ALA A 48 -25.76 1.49 -10.60
N ILE A 49 -24.76 1.38 -9.74
CA ILE A 49 -23.77 0.27 -9.76
C ILE A 49 -24.09 -0.86 -8.77
N GLY A 50 -25.28 -0.82 -8.15
CA GLY A 50 -25.82 -1.80 -7.20
C GLY A 50 -25.68 -1.40 -5.73
N GLY A 51 -25.36 -0.13 -5.45
CA GLY A 51 -25.17 0.37 -4.09
C GLY A 51 -23.97 -0.25 -3.38
N LEU A 52 -23.84 0.01 -2.08
CA LEU A 52 -22.77 -0.58 -1.25
C LEU A 52 -22.91 -2.11 -1.13
N LYS A 53 -24.14 -2.64 -1.18
CA LYS A 53 -24.42 -4.08 -1.07
C LYS A 53 -23.72 -4.89 -2.15
N ALA A 54 -23.59 -4.35 -3.38
CA ALA A 54 -22.90 -5.00 -4.48
C ALA A 54 -21.40 -5.22 -4.24
N PHE A 55 -20.81 -4.55 -3.25
CA PHE A 55 -19.38 -4.63 -2.93
C PHE A 55 -19.12 -5.23 -1.55
N LYS A 56 -20.14 -5.75 -0.86
CA LYS A 56 -20.02 -6.25 0.53
C LYS A 56 -18.97 -7.37 0.69
N ASP A 57 -18.79 -8.17 -0.37
CA ASP A 57 -17.86 -9.29 -0.40
C ASP A 57 -16.59 -8.96 -1.20
N VAL A 58 -16.32 -7.68 -1.49
CA VAL A 58 -15.16 -7.23 -2.26
C VAL A 58 -14.18 -6.53 -1.31
N LEU A 59 -12.93 -7.00 -1.26
CA LEU A 59 -11.95 -6.46 -0.31
C LEU A 59 -11.25 -5.18 -0.78
N ALA A 60 -11.22 -4.92 -2.09
CA ALA A 60 -10.83 -3.63 -2.66
C ALA A 60 -12.07 -2.92 -3.25
N GLU A 61 -13.04 -2.67 -2.38
CA GLU A 61 -14.33 -2.09 -2.75
C GLU A 61 -14.17 -0.71 -3.39
N ASP A 62 -13.24 0.10 -2.88
CA ASP A 62 -12.91 1.43 -3.35
C ASP A 62 -12.50 1.45 -4.83
N TYR A 63 -11.55 0.60 -5.19
CA TYR A 63 -11.08 0.43 -6.57
C TYR A 63 -12.19 -0.10 -7.47
N MET A 64 -12.96 -1.09 -7.01
CA MET A 64 -14.03 -1.70 -7.80
C MET A 64 -15.21 -0.75 -8.04
N ILE A 65 -15.54 0.10 -7.06
CA ILE A 65 -16.48 1.21 -7.25
C ILE A 65 -15.96 2.13 -8.36
N GLY A 66 -14.69 2.57 -8.28
CA GLY A 66 -14.07 3.38 -9.31
C GLY A 66 -14.10 2.76 -10.71
N LYS A 67 -13.83 1.45 -10.80
CA LYS A 67 -13.87 0.68 -12.05
C LYS A 67 -15.29 0.64 -12.64
N LYS A 68 -16.32 0.37 -11.82
CA LYS A 68 -17.72 0.38 -12.29
C LYS A 68 -18.20 1.78 -12.68
N MET A 69 -17.80 2.83 -11.95
CA MET A 69 -18.10 4.22 -12.32
C MET A 69 -17.54 4.57 -13.70
N LYS A 70 -16.30 4.17 -14.00
CA LYS A 70 -15.72 4.34 -15.34
C LYS A 70 -16.47 3.53 -16.40
N ALA A 71 -16.91 2.32 -16.09
CA ALA A 71 -17.72 1.51 -17.01
C ALA A 71 -19.05 2.19 -17.37
N LEU A 72 -19.63 2.95 -16.43
CA LEU A 72 -20.78 3.85 -16.67
C LEU A 72 -20.40 5.19 -17.34
N LYS A 73 -19.19 5.32 -17.88
CA LYS A 73 -18.65 6.54 -18.51
C LYS A 73 -18.64 7.76 -17.58
N LYS A 74 -18.68 7.56 -16.26
CA LYS A 74 -18.57 8.65 -15.28
C LYS A 74 -17.11 9.08 -15.13
N ARG A 75 -16.92 10.35 -14.82
CA ARG A 75 -15.58 10.89 -14.56
C ARG A 75 -15.16 10.54 -13.13
N VAL A 76 -14.07 9.78 -13.02
CA VAL A 76 -13.39 9.50 -11.74
C VAL A 76 -12.12 10.35 -11.70
N VAL A 77 -11.95 11.14 -10.64
CA VAL A 77 -10.78 12.03 -10.51
C VAL A 77 -10.12 11.92 -9.15
N LEU A 78 -8.80 12.06 -9.14
CA LEU A 78 -8.01 12.20 -7.93
C LEU A 78 -8.12 13.63 -7.39
N SER A 79 -8.49 13.78 -6.12
CA SER A 79 -8.40 15.06 -5.43
C SER A 79 -6.95 15.40 -5.13
N LYS A 80 -6.57 16.67 -5.30
CA LYS A 80 -5.25 17.19 -4.90
C LYS A 80 -5.16 17.47 -3.40
N TYR A 81 -6.28 17.37 -2.68
CA TYR A 81 -6.32 17.61 -1.25
C TYR A 81 -5.63 16.48 -0.48
N LEU A 82 -4.62 16.83 0.32
CA LEU A 82 -3.88 15.88 1.14
C LEU A 82 -4.65 15.55 2.41
N ILE A 83 -4.80 14.25 2.70
CA ILE A 83 -5.54 13.77 3.87
C ILE A 83 -4.56 13.33 4.96
N ARG A 84 -4.80 13.75 6.20
CA ARG A 84 -4.02 13.29 7.35
C ARG A 84 -4.34 11.84 7.66
N ASN A 85 -3.33 10.97 7.60
CA ASN A 85 -3.45 9.58 8.04
C ASN A 85 -2.64 9.38 9.34
N ILE A 86 -3.28 8.88 10.39
CA ILE A 86 -2.66 8.72 11.72
C ILE A 86 -2.18 7.28 11.89
N ASN A 87 -0.86 7.09 11.82
CA ASN A 87 -0.19 5.81 12.03
C ASN A 87 0.69 5.85 13.28
N GLU A 88 0.08 5.89 14.46
CA GLU A 88 0.83 6.00 15.72
C GLU A 88 1.18 4.64 16.34
N TYR A 89 0.22 3.73 16.42
CA TYR A 89 0.38 2.42 17.07
C TYR A 89 0.54 1.30 16.03
N TRP A 90 1.78 1.11 15.56
CA TRP A 90 2.08 0.16 14.49
C TRP A 90 3.24 -0.78 14.80
N GLY A 91 2.91 -2.02 15.14
CA GLY A 91 3.88 -3.09 15.14
C GLY A 91 4.39 -3.43 13.73
N PHE A 92 5.62 -3.92 13.63
CA PHE A 92 6.20 -4.38 12.36
C PHE A 92 5.35 -5.48 11.69
N ARG A 93 4.80 -6.42 12.49
CA ARG A 93 3.87 -7.46 11.99
C ARG A 93 2.62 -6.87 11.33
N ARG A 94 2.12 -5.74 11.85
CA ARG A 94 0.94 -5.04 11.28
C ARG A 94 1.27 -4.43 9.91
N PHE A 95 2.47 -3.86 9.76
CA PHE A 95 3.02 -3.40 8.49
C PHE A 95 3.08 -4.53 7.46
N LEU A 96 3.72 -5.66 7.80
CA LEU A 96 3.81 -6.80 6.90
C LEU A 96 2.41 -7.35 6.52
N ASN A 97 1.51 -7.51 7.49
CA ASN A 97 0.17 -8.02 7.23
C ASN A 97 -0.62 -7.12 6.26
N ARG A 98 -0.49 -5.80 6.40
CA ARG A 98 -1.16 -4.87 5.49
C ARG A 98 -0.61 -4.95 4.08
N HIS A 99 0.70 -4.86 3.91
CA HIS A 99 1.29 -4.77 2.58
C HIS A 99 1.27 -6.09 1.83
N THR A 100 1.36 -7.22 2.53
CA THR A 100 1.07 -8.53 1.92
C THR A 100 -0.38 -8.62 1.47
N ARG A 101 -1.35 -8.17 2.28
CA ARG A 101 -2.77 -8.12 1.85
C ARG A 101 -2.95 -7.22 0.63
N TRP A 102 -2.37 -6.02 0.63
CA TRP A 102 -2.45 -5.11 -0.51
C TRP A 102 -1.80 -5.68 -1.77
N GLY A 103 -0.65 -6.35 -1.65
CA GLY A 103 -0.05 -7.08 -2.76
C GLY A 103 -0.99 -8.15 -3.32
N LYS A 104 -1.66 -8.92 -2.44
CA LYS A 104 -2.64 -9.94 -2.86
C LYS A 104 -3.83 -9.34 -3.60
N LEU A 105 -4.32 -8.19 -3.14
CA LEU A 105 -5.38 -7.44 -3.83
C LEU A 105 -4.93 -7.02 -5.22
N ARG A 106 -3.77 -6.35 -5.32
CA ARG A 106 -3.25 -5.84 -6.60
C ARG A 106 -2.95 -6.98 -7.57
N TRP A 107 -2.44 -8.12 -7.11
CA TRP A 107 -2.28 -9.33 -7.93
C TRP A 107 -3.62 -9.85 -8.46
N LYS A 108 -4.64 -9.96 -7.59
CA LYS A 108 -5.97 -10.49 -7.98
C LYS A 108 -6.80 -9.55 -8.86
N ILE A 109 -6.46 -8.26 -8.87
CA ILE A 109 -7.08 -7.24 -9.72
C ILE A 109 -6.31 -7.07 -11.03
N GLY A 110 -4.99 -6.90 -10.96
CA GLY A 110 -4.13 -6.54 -12.08
C GLY A 110 -3.52 -7.73 -12.82
N GLY A 111 -3.53 -8.94 -12.24
CA GLY A 111 -2.93 -10.13 -12.84
C GLY A 111 -1.47 -9.89 -13.23
N VAL A 112 -1.12 -10.23 -14.47
CA VAL A 112 0.25 -10.10 -14.99
C VAL A 112 0.78 -8.66 -14.94
N SER A 113 -0.08 -7.64 -15.05
CA SER A 113 0.33 -6.23 -14.93
C SER A 113 0.97 -5.92 -13.57
N TYR A 114 0.70 -6.71 -12.53
CA TYR A 114 1.36 -6.62 -11.23
C TYR A 114 2.90 -6.76 -11.31
N VAL A 115 3.42 -7.50 -12.30
CA VAL A 115 4.88 -7.66 -12.54
C VAL A 115 5.56 -6.31 -12.78
N SER A 116 4.87 -5.38 -13.46
CA SER A 116 5.40 -4.04 -13.68
C SER A 116 5.61 -3.22 -12.40
N GLU A 117 4.93 -3.55 -11.29
CA GLU A 117 5.12 -2.85 -10.01
C GLU A 117 6.54 -3.03 -9.46
N LEU A 118 7.22 -4.13 -9.81
CA LEU A 118 8.58 -4.38 -9.35
C LEU A 118 9.56 -3.32 -9.88
N ILE A 119 9.32 -2.82 -11.10
CA ILE A 119 10.07 -1.71 -11.72
C ILE A 119 9.92 -0.43 -10.89
N GLY A 120 8.78 -0.26 -10.22
CA GLY A 120 8.52 0.85 -9.29
C GLY A 120 9.32 0.79 -7.98
N ASN A 121 10.08 -0.28 -7.74
CA ASN A 121 10.97 -0.43 -6.58
C ASN A 121 12.44 -0.50 -7.00
N PRO A 122 13.05 0.65 -7.36
CA PRO A 122 14.42 0.68 -7.89
C PRO A 122 15.46 0.24 -6.86
N VAL A 123 15.20 0.44 -5.56
CA VAL A 123 16.11 -0.05 -4.50
C VAL A 123 16.13 -1.57 -4.48
N PHE A 124 14.98 -2.24 -4.56
CA PHE A 124 14.98 -3.70 -4.61
C PHE A 124 15.70 -4.23 -5.84
N ILE A 125 15.45 -3.64 -7.01
CA ILE A 125 16.11 -4.02 -8.26
C ILE A 125 17.62 -3.80 -8.20
N SER A 126 18.09 -2.69 -7.61
CA SER A 126 19.53 -2.40 -7.53
C SER A 126 20.31 -3.36 -6.64
N PHE A 127 19.62 -4.08 -5.75
CA PHE A 127 20.22 -5.13 -4.92
C PHE A 127 20.21 -6.52 -5.58
N LEU A 128 19.46 -6.75 -6.66
CA LEU A 128 19.45 -8.04 -7.36
C LEU A 128 20.84 -8.47 -7.88
N PRO A 129 21.67 -7.59 -8.46
CA PRO A 129 23.02 -7.95 -8.89
C PRO A 129 23.93 -8.40 -7.73
N LEU A 130 23.71 -7.91 -6.52
CA LEU A 130 24.48 -8.34 -5.33
C LEU A 130 24.15 -9.77 -4.89
N LEU A 131 22.96 -10.26 -5.25
CA LEU A 131 22.49 -11.60 -4.90
C LEU A 131 22.71 -12.61 -6.03
N GLY A 132 22.62 -12.17 -7.28
CA GLY A 132 22.73 -13.02 -8.48
C GLY A 132 24.13 -13.04 -9.11
N TRP A 133 25.03 -12.16 -8.68
CA TRP A 133 26.42 -12.08 -9.16
C TRP A 133 27.38 -11.94 -7.97
N GLU A 134 28.69 -11.96 -8.23
CA GLU A 134 29.70 -11.64 -7.24
C GLU A 134 29.59 -10.18 -6.75
N PRO A 135 29.64 -9.95 -5.41
CA PRO A 135 29.74 -8.62 -4.85
C PRO A 135 31.01 -7.92 -5.31
N SER A 136 30.87 -7.03 -6.30
CA SER A 136 31.94 -6.20 -6.83
C SER A 136 31.77 -4.74 -6.41
N ARG A 137 32.84 -3.96 -6.48
CA ARG A 137 32.80 -2.50 -6.24
C ARG A 137 31.69 -1.82 -7.03
N ILE A 138 31.49 -2.23 -8.29
CA ILE A 138 30.46 -1.69 -9.18
C ILE A 138 29.05 -1.97 -8.63
N THR A 139 28.75 -3.23 -8.30
CA THR A 139 27.41 -3.62 -7.80
C THR A 139 27.07 -2.94 -6.47
N ILE A 140 28.05 -2.81 -5.57
CA ILE A 140 27.88 -2.14 -4.28
C ILE A 140 27.68 -0.64 -4.49
N SER A 141 28.54 0.01 -5.31
CA SER A 141 28.41 1.43 -5.62
C SER A 141 27.05 1.76 -6.27
N PHE A 142 26.54 0.90 -7.16
CA PHE A 142 25.23 1.08 -7.76
C PHE A 142 24.09 0.99 -6.73
N ALA A 143 24.09 -0.02 -5.86
CA ALA A 143 23.10 -0.17 -4.80
C ALA A 143 23.11 1.01 -3.82
N VAL A 144 24.30 1.49 -3.44
CA VAL A 144 24.48 2.66 -2.57
C VAL A 144 23.99 3.94 -3.25
N LEU A 145 24.30 4.15 -4.52
CA LEU A 145 23.85 5.32 -5.29
C LEU A 145 22.32 5.35 -5.37
N VAL A 146 21.68 4.25 -5.77
CA VAL A 146 20.22 4.16 -5.88
C VAL A 146 19.55 4.35 -4.51
N SER A 147 20.11 3.77 -3.45
CA SER A 147 19.61 3.96 -2.08
C SER A 147 19.71 5.42 -1.63
N SER A 148 20.82 6.09 -1.95
CA SER A 148 21.03 7.50 -1.64
C SER A 148 20.03 8.40 -2.38
N LEU A 149 19.84 8.16 -3.68
CA LEU A 149 18.84 8.89 -4.49
C LEU A 149 17.42 8.67 -3.93
N LYS A 150 17.10 7.45 -3.50
CA LYS A 150 15.81 7.14 -2.88
C LYS A 150 15.61 7.90 -1.57
N ILE A 151 16.61 7.93 -0.69
CA ILE A 151 16.56 8.68 0.58
C ILE A 151 16.32 10.17 0.31
N LEU A 152 17.08 10.76 -0.62
CA LEU A 152 16.96 12.17 -0.99
C LEU A 152 15.60 12.49 -1.61
N GLY A 153 15.12 11.63 -2.52
CA GLY A 153 13.81 11.77 -3.16
C GLY A 153 12.65 11.70 -2.16
N ASP A 154 12.67 10.74 -1.25
CA ASP A 154 11.63 10.61 -0.21
C ASP A 154 11.64 11.78 0.75
N MET A 155 12.84 12.25 1.13
CA MET A 155 12.98 13.44 1.97
C MET A 155 12.47 14.70 1.25
N TRP A 156 12.71 14.83 -0.05
CA TRP A 156 12.20 15.93 -0.86
C TRP A 156 10.67 15.92 -0.94
N ILE A 157 10.06 14.76 -1.24
CA ILE A 157 8.60 14.57 -1.24
C ILE A 157 8.02 14.90 0.14
N GLY A 158 8.62 14.39 1.22
CA GLY A 158 8.18 14.67 2.58
C GLY A 158 8.22 16.15 2.95
N ARG A 159 9.23 16.89 2.49
CA ARG A 159 9.30 18.35 2.66
C ARG A 159 8.22 19.08 1.85
N MET A 160 7.92 18.63 0.64
CA MET A 160 6.81 19.19 -0.15
C MET A 160 5.46 18.98 0.53
N ILE A 161 5.19 17.77 1.03
CA ILE A 161 3.97 17.45 1.78
C ILE A 161 3.84 18.36 3.00
N ALA A 162 4.92 18.56 3.77
CA ALA A 162 4.90 19.44 4.94
C ALA A 162 4.64 20.92 4.57
N ARG A 163 5.18 21.40 3.43
CA ARG A 163 4.93 22.76 2.92
C ARG A 163 3.48 22.94 2.48
N GLU A 164 2.94 21.97 1.73
CA GLU A 164 1.55 22.00 1.26
C GLU A 164 0.56 21.92 2.44
N GLY A 165 0.91 21.13 3.46
CA GLY A 165 0.19 21.10 4.73
C GLY A 165 0.07 22.48 5.34
N LYS A 166 1.20 23.20 5.52
CA LYS A 166 1.19 24.57 6.06
C LYS A 166 0.34 25.54 5.23
N ARG A 167 0.39 25.43 3.90
CA ARG A 167 -0.40 26.29 2.99
C ARG A 167 -1.90 26.02 3.08
N SER A 168 -2.28 24.75 3.21
CA SER A 168 -3.70 24.37 3.38
C SER A 168 -4.22 24.78 4.76
N SER A 169 -3.34 24.81 5.77
CA SER A 169 -3.64 25.20 7.15
C SER A 169 -3.84 26.70 7.36
N SER A 170 -3.28 27.56 6.52
CA SER A 170 -3.29 29.02 6.72
C SER A 170 -4.63 29.70 6.38
N GLY A 171 -5.63 28.94 5.92
CA GLY A 171 -6.92 29.49 5.48
C GLY A 171 -8.04 29.48 6.55
N GLU A 172 -8.04 28.54 7.50
CA GLU A 172 -9.18 28.35 8.43
C GLU A 172 -8.74 27.73 9.76
N SER A 173 -9.19 28.34 10.87
CA SER A 173 -8.86 28.06 12.28
C SER A 173 -9.49 26.78 12.86
N GLU A 174 -9.60 25.70 12.09
CA GLU A 174 -10.16 24.43 12.56
C GLU A 174 -9.04 23.48 13.04
N PRO A 175 -9.24 22.70 14.13
CA PRO A 175 -8.23 21.74 14.63
C PRO A 175 -7.85 20.66 13.60
N MET A 176 -8.73 20.38 12.63
CA MET A 176 -8.45 19.48 11.52
C MET A 176 -7.44 20.06 10.51
N ASN A 177 -7.31 21.39 10.45
CA ASN A 177 -6.40 22.12 9.57
C ASN A 177 -5.00 22.31 10.15
N ALA A 178 -4.58 21.62 11.22
CA ALA A 178 -3.20 21.75 11.69
C ALA A 178 -2.14 21.41 10.60
N PRO A 179 -0.96 22.06 10.58
CA PRO A 179 0.09 21.71 9.64
C PRO A 179 0.51 20.24 9.77
N PHE A 180 0.84 19.57 8.66
CA PHE A 180 1.45 18.25 8.74
C PHE A 180 2.84 18.37 9.39
N PRO A 181 3.08 17.73 10.55
CA PRO A 181 4.40 17.78 11.17
C PRO A 181 5.42 17.10 10.27
N PRO A 182 6.59 17.72 10.01
CA PRO A 182 7.62 17.08 9.22
C PRO A 182 8.10 15.81 9.94
N MET A 183 8.31 14.74 9.17
CA MET A 183 8.94 13.54 9.71
C MET A 183 10.40 13.83 10.05
N ASN A 184 10.93 13.19 11.09
CA ASN A 184 12.33 13.31 11.47
C ASN A 184 13.23 12.90 10.27
N PRO A 185 14.18 13.75 9.83
CA PRO A 185 15.04 13.47 8.68
C PRO A 185 15.81 12.14 8.76
N PHE A 186 16.22 11.73 9.96
CA PHE A 186 16.95 10.47 10.16
C PHE A 186 16.12 9.24 9.78
N TRP A 187 14.79 9.37 9.76
CA TRP A 187 13.92 8.24 9.46
C TRP A 187 13.90 7.91 7.97
N TYR A 188 14.26 8.85 7.09
CA TYR A 188 14.40 8.57 5.66
C TYR A 188 15.55 7.61 5.36
N LEU A 189 16.55 7.49 6.24
CA LEU A 189 17.60 6.46 6.14
C LEU A 189 17.04 5.04 6.16
N MET A 190 15.83 4.85 6.69
CA MET A 190 15.13 3.56 6.70
C MET A 190 14.36 3.27 5.41
N ALA A 191 14.30 4.21 4.45
CA ALA A 191 13.58 4.01 3.20
C ALA A 191 14.11 2.81 2.39
N PRO A 192 15.44 2.63 2.19
CA PRO A 192 15.95 1.49 1.45
C PRO A 192 15.64 0.15 2.13
N VAL A 193 15.79 0.07 3.45
CA VAL A 193 15.49 -1.15 4.24
C VAL A 193 14.02 -1.54 4.05
N LYS A 194 13.11 -0.57 4.17
CA LYS A 194 11.68 -0.77 3.93
C LYS A 194 11.40 -1.18 2.48
N ASP A 195 12.06 -0.58 1.49
CA ASP A 195 11.88 -0.95 0.08
C ASP A 195 12.36 -2.37 -0.22
N LEU A 196 13.47 -2.82 0.38
CA LEU A 196 13.91 -4.21 0.29
C LEU A 196 12.87 -5.17 0.88
N ILE A 197 12.35 -4.86 2.07
CA ILE A 197 11.29 -5.66 2.72
C ILE A 197 10.03 -5.72 1.84
N VAL A 198 9.60 -4.59 1.27
CA VAL A 198 8.45 -4.53 0.34
C VAL A 198 8.73 -5.30 -0.95
N GLY A 199 9.96 -5.24 -1.47
CA GLY A 199 10.39 -6.02 -2.63
C GLY A 199 10.34 -7.52 -2.37
N CYS A 200 10.78 -7.98 -1.20
CA CYS A 200 10.59 -9.38 -0.80
C CYS A 200 9.11 -9.75 -0.63
N MET A 201 8.30 -8.87 -0.03
CA MET A 201 6.85 -9.09 0.11
C MET A 201 6.11 -9.15 -1.22
N TRP A 202 6.65 -8.54 -2.28
CA TRP A 202 6.04 -8.52 -3.61
C TRP A 202 5.80 -9.93 -4.18
N PHE A 203 6.60 -10.92 -3.78
CA PHE A 203 6.43 -12.31 -4.23
C PHE A 203 5.32 -13.06 -3.49
N VAL A 204 4.91 -12.62 -2.30
CA VAL A 204 3.92 -13.31 -1.46
C VAL A 204 2.58 -13.59 -2.17
N PRO A 205 1.99 -12.65 -2.95
CA PRO A 205 0.76 -12.87 -3.70
C PRO A 205 0.80 -14.00 -4.73
N LEU A 206 1.99 -14.31 -5.27
CA LEU A 206 2.17 -15.36 -6.26
C LEU A 206 1.94 -16.76 -5.66
N PHE A 207 2.22 -16.91 -4.37
CA PHE A 207 2.13 -18.17 -3.64
C PHE A 207 0.96 -18.24 -2.66
N SER A 208 0.25 -17.13 -2.41
CA SER A 208 -0.81 -17.07 -1.42
C SER A 208 -1.92 -16.09 -1.79
N ASN A 209 -3.15 -16.59 -1.80
CA ASN A 209 -4.37 -15.80 -1.97
C ASN A 209 -5.22 -15.71 -0.68
N THR A 210 -4.73 -16.22 0.45
CA THR A 210 -5.47 -16.21 1.72
C THR A 210 -5.23 -14.93 2.52
N VAL A 211 -6.23 -14.49 3.29
CA VAL A 211 -6.14 -13.30 4.13
C VAL A 211 -6.89 -13.50 5.44
N VAL A 212 -6.34 -12.95 6.52
CA VAL A 212 -7.10 -12.75 7.76
C VAL A 212 -7.58 -11.30 7.79
N TRP A 213 -8.89 -11.11 7.83
CA TRP A 213 -9.55 -9.81 7.80
C TRP A 213 -10.59 -9.74 8.91
N ARG A 214 -10.43 -8.76 9.81
CA ARG A 214 -11.30 -8.57 11.00
C ARG A 214 -11.52 -9.85 11.80
N GLY A 215 -10.47 -10.64 12.00
CA GLY A 215 -10.51 -11.91 12.73
C GLY A 215 -10.98 -13.12 11.90
N ASN A 216 -11.57 -12.90 10.72
CA ASN A 216 -12.09 -13.96 9.86
C ASN A 216 -11.10 -14.32 8.75
N ARG A 217 -11.13 -15.59 8.31
CA ARG A 217 -10.25 -16.11 7.25
C ARG A 217 -10.99 -16.16 5.92
N TYR A 218 -10.39 -15.58 4.89
CA TYR A 218 -10.95 -15.57 3.55
C TYR A 218 -9.91 -15.95 2.49
N MET A 219 -10.39 -16.45 1.36
CA MET A 219 -9.65 -16.49 0.11
C MET A 219 -10.00 -15.27 -0.74
N ILE A 220 -8.99 -14.70 -1.37
CA ILE A 220 -9.14 -13.59 -2.31
C ILE A 220 -9.21 -14.17 -3.73
N GLY A 221 -10.39 -14.09 -4.33
CA GLY A 221 -10.69 -14.45 -5.70
C GLY A 221 -10.42 -13.32 -6.70
N LYS A 222 -10.91 -13.50 -7.93
CA LYS A 222 -10.82 -12.50 -9.01
C LYS A 222 -11.47 -11.19 -8.57
N ASP A 223 -10.90 -10.05 -9.00
CA ASP A 223 -11.41 -8.71 -8.68
C ASP A 223 -11.58 -8.49 -7.15
N SER A 224 -10.76 -9.17 -6.35
CA SER A 224 -10.76 -9.13 -4.88
C SER A 224 -12.01 -9.66 -4.16
N LEU A 225 -12.85 -10.44 -4.85
CA LEU A 225 -13.98 -11.14 -4.22
C LEU A 225 -13.50 -12.06 -3.08
N LEU A 226 -14.15 -11.96 -1.93
CA LEU A 226 -13.89 -12.78 -0.76
C LEU A 226 -14.78 -14.00 -0.77
N SER A 227 -14.19 -15.16 -0.51
CA SER A 227 -14.91 -16.38 -0.14
C SER A 227 -14.38 -16.91 1.18
N PRO A 228 -15.21 -17.54 2.02
CA PRO A 228 -14.74 -18.18 3.24
C PRO A 228 -13.69 -19.23 2.91
N CYS A 229 -12.67 -19.35 3.77
CA CYS A 229 -11.69 -20.41 3.64
C CYS A 229 -12.37 -21.76 3.95
N PRO A 230 -12.19 -22.81 3.13
CA PRO A 230 -12.77 -24.13 3.43
C PRO A 230 -12.24 -24.67 4.78
N ASP A 231 -13.13 -25.27 5.57
CA ASP A 231 -12.80 -25.84 6.88
C ASP A 231 -12.01 -27.17 6.80
N SER A 232 -11.94 -27.76 5.60
CA SER A 232 -11.28 -29.04 5.30
C SER A 232 -10.21 -28.90 4.21
N GLY A 233 -9.11 -29.65 4.35
CA GLY A 233 -8.01 -29.72 3.38
C GLY A 233 -6.62 -29.31 3.93
N PHE A 234 -5.59 -29.44 3.09
CA PHE A 234 -4.19 -29.16 3.44
C PHE A 234 -3.97 -27.76 4.05
N TRP A 235 -4.73 -26.76 3.58
CA TRP A 235 -4.68 -25.40 4.10
C TRP A 235 -5.24 -25.27 5.52
N ALA A 236 -6.31 -26.00 5.84
CA ALA A 236 -6.85 -26.05 7.20
C ALA A 236 -5.82 -26.66 8.17
N LEU A 237 -5.03 -27.65 7.73
CA LEU A 237 -4.02 -28.30 8.57
C LEU A 237 -2.88 -27.34 8.97
N LYS A 238 -2.31 -26.60 8.00
CA LYS A 238 -1.22 -25.63 8.24
C LYS A 238 -1.66 -24.53 9.20
N TYR A 239 -2.91 -24.09 9.10
CA TYR A 239 -3.46 -23.05 9.97
C TYR A 239 -3.93 -23.57 11.33
N ARG A 240 -4.49 -24.79 11.42
CA ARG A 240 -4.76 -25.46 12.70
C ARG A 240 -3.46 -25.62 13.51
N LEU A 241 -2.37 -26.03 12.87
CA LEU A 241 -1.05 -26.10 13.53
C LEU A 241 -0.60 -24.73 14.03
N ALA A 242 -0.72 -23.67 13.22
CA ALA A 242 -0.37 -22.32 13.63
C ALA A 242 -1.26 -21.81 14.78
N ASP A 243 -2.55 -22.13 14.77
CA ASP A 243 -3.50 -21.74 15.82
C ASP A 243 -3.28 -22.52 17.12
N VAL A 244 -2.97 -23.81 17.05
CA VAL A 244 -2.60 -24.65 18.20
C VAL A 244 -1.31 -24.16 18.84
N ILE A 245 -0.30 -23.81 18.03
CA ILE A 245 0.95 -23.21 18.54
C ILE A 245 0.62 -21.88 19.21
N LYS A 246 -0.18 -21.02 18.58
CA LYS A 246 -0.53 -19.72 19.13
C LYS A 246 -1.36 -19.82 20.42
N ALA A 247 -2.21 -20.83 20.57
CA ALA A 247 -2.97 -21.12 21.79
C ALA A 247 -2.10 -21.70 22.92
N ARG A 248 -0.98 -22.38 22.59
CA ARG A 248 -0.01 -22.88 23.58
C ARG A 248 0.95 -21.80 24.11
N PHE A 249 1.10 -20.69 23.37
CA PHE A 249 2.01 -19.59 23.69
C PHE A 249 1.29 -18.27 24.00
N ALA A 250 -0.03 -18.30 24.15
CA ALA A 250 -0.85 -17.20 24.68
C ALA A 250 -1.18 -17.49 26.14
#